data_AF-A0A228Q5V8-F1
#
_entry.id   AF-A0A228Q5V8-F1
#
_cell.length_a   1.000
_cell.length_b   1.000
_cell.length_c   1.000
_cell.angle_alpha   90.00
_cell.angle_beta   90.00
_cell.angle_gamma   90.00
#
_symmetry.space_group_name_H-M   'P 1'
#
loop_
_entity.id
_entity.type
_entity.pdbx_description
1 polymer ?
#
loop_
_entity_poly.entity_id
_entity_poly.type
_entity_poly.pdbx_seq_one_letter_code
_entity_poly.pdbx_strand_id
1 'polypeptide(L)'
;MGTGFDIRVKQAVADFKQNVLDARDSDPRKILRIRVAMFGYDRGGIIARKFANELIGKVCKQTNGQVTYDGIPVEFDFMGLFDCVSTSFADSVFTKVVSPVLGVIPGEGKAVSFSIKGLSMFIGLAKQSLGEYDIQKEFKSIVHHVAATELRFYKNLDSPRKSSDHANLLEIVYPGSQSDVGGGFREGEDNKSAELARVSARNMLDRAWAAGVPFLPLSQMRDKRPTAAKEFDFQKTVNVNGKNLTVNDLFAAYTAMLPKSGGPLEKHFLEHQKLFVSWARHVRDRTAHSSTGSNLFINTVDADVYNSIFTSGGGLPNYEGRDWYYKSQEPNSKVPQFTFGERRTVDDISDKTVRALATAWVHPPKLSPEVIAFFDNFVHNTITRLNNVALGDGVFMQLREIEEKGWMARQTDTAKDYVKKVLGNVSKNIKDAQDEYVRQVTSGQIPHGASMGDLSGD
;
A
#
# COMPACT_ATOMS: atom_id res chain seq x y z
N MET A 1 4.08 10.15 14.20
CA MET A 1 5.08 10.57 13.21
C MET A 1 4.37 10.91 11.89
N GLY A 2 3.92 12.16 11.72
CA GLY A 2 3.25 12.66 10.51
C GLY A 2 3.75 14.05 10.08
N THR A 3 4.76 14.59 10.76
CA THR A 3 5.25 15.97 10.56
C THR A 3 6.13 16.17 9.33
N GLY A 4 6.65 15.10 8.74
CA GLY A 4 7.62 15.20 7.64
C GLY A 4 7.02 15.40 6.24
N PHE A 5 5.73 15.14 6.03
CA PHE A 5 5.13 15.18 4.69
C PHE A 5 5.08 16.60 4.11
N ASP A 6 4.40 17.51 4.79
CA ASP A 6 4.31 18.91 4.37
C ASP A 6 5.67 19.61 4.38
N ILE A 7 6.54 19.24 5.32
CA ILE A 7 7.90 19.78 5.39
C ILE A 7 8.69 19.41 4.13
N ARG A 8 8.65 18.14 3.69
CA ARG A 8 9.34 17.71 2.46
C ARG A 8 8.79 18.39 1.21
N VAL A 9 7.48 18.61 1.14
CA VAL A 9 6.85 19.30 0.01
C VAL A 9 7.27 20.77 -0.03
N LYS A 10 7.20 21.45 1.12
CA LYS A 10 7.67 22.84 1.26
C LYS A 10 9.16 22.95 0.93
N GLN A 11 9.97 22.00 1.39
CA GLN A 11 11.39 21.96 1.08
C GLN A 11 11.62 21.77 -0.42
N ALA A 12 10.93 20.83 -1.08
CA ALA A 12 11.06 20.63 -2.53
C ALA A 12 10.67 21.89 -3.34
N VAL A 13 9.63 22.63 -2.90
CA VAL A 13 9.27 23.93 -3.49
C VAL A 13 10.37 24.97 -3.24
N ALA A 14 10.94 25.03 -2.04
CA ALA A 14 12.04 25.93 -1.72
C ALA A 14 13.29 25.60 -2.57
N ASP A 15 13.66 24.33 -2.67
CA ASP A 15 14.78 23.83 -3.45
C ASP A 15 14.60 24.15 -4.94
N PHE A 16 13.39 24.00 -5.49
CA PHE A 16 13.10 24.42 -6.87
C PHE A 16 13.42 25.91 -7.08
N LYS A 17 12.95 26.78 -6.19
CA LYS A 17 13.20 28.22 -6.29
C LYS A 17 14.69 28.53 -6.15
N GLN A 18 15.34 27.91 -5.17
CA GLN A 18 16.77 28.12 -4.91
C GLN A 18 17.62 27.66 -6.08
N ASN A 19 17.35 26.50 -6.67
CA ASN A 19 18.08 26.00 -7.84
C ASN A 19 17.97 26.96 -9.04
N VAL A 20 16.83 27.61 -9.25
CA VAL A 20 16.67 28.62 -10.31
C VAL A 20 17.47 29.90 -10.00
N LEU A 21 17.51 30.31 -8.74
CA LEU A 21 18.34 31.46 -8.30
C LEU A 21 19.82 31.14 -8.46
N ASP A 22 20.29 30.00 -7.95
CA ASP A 22 21.68 29.56 -8.05
C ASP A 22 22.13 29.44 -9.52
N ALA A 23 21.25 28.96 -10.41
CA ALA A 23 21.54 28.89 -11.84
C ALA A 23 21.69 30.27 -12.50
N ARG A 24 20.95 31.29 -12.03
CA ARG A 24 21.10 32.69 -12.50
C ARG A 24 22.37 33.34 -11.97
N ASP A 25 22.71 33.05 -10.72
CA ASP A 25 23.86 33.66 -10.05
C ASP A 25 25.19 33.05 -10.52
N SER A 26 25.17 31.77 -10.90
CA SER A 26 26.37 31.05 -11.37
C SER A 26 26.72 31.28 -12.84
N ASP A 27 25.76 31.71 -13.67
CA ASP A 27 25.97 31.92 -15.11
C ASP A 27 25.17 33.13 -15.62
N PRO A 28 25.82 34.15 -16.21
CA PRO A 28 25.13 35.35 -16.69
C PRO A 28 24.26 35.11 -17.93
N ARG A 29 24.34 33.93 -18.57
CA ARG A 29 23.52 33.60 -19.74
C ARG A 29 22.06 33.43 -19.34
N LYS A 30 21.16 33.91 -20.20
CA LYS A 30 19.71 33.78 -19.99
C LYS A 30 19.27 32.31 -19.96
N ILE A 31 18.57 31.92 -18.89
CA ILE A 31 17.88 30.62 -18.81
C ILE A 31 16.71 30.62 -19.80
N LEU A 32 16.76 29.73 -20.78
CA LEU A 32 15.72 29.62 -21.82
C LEU A 32 14.54 28.75 -21.42
N ARG A 33 14.76 27.75 -20.58
CA ARG A 33 13.73 26.82 -20.09
C ARG A 33 14.19 26.09 -18.83
N ILE A 34 13.24 25.65 -18.02
CA ILE A 34 13.43 24.76 -16.88
C ILE A 34 12.77 23.43 -17.21
N ARG A 35 13.48 22.31 -17.00
CA ARG A 35 12.98 20.97 -17.26
C ARG A 35 12.84 20.21 -15.95
N VAL A 36 11.65 19.68 -15.67
CA VAL A 36 11.31 19.01 -14.42
C VAL A 36 11.08 17.52 -14.67
N ALA A 37 11.84 16.70 -13.96
CA ALA A 37 11.61 15.27 -13.82
C ALA A 37 11.59 14.92 -12.33
N MET A 38 10.70 14.02 -11.92
CA MET A 38 10.56 13.66 -10.51
C MET A 38 10.40 12.17 -10.31
N PHE A 39 10.88 11.71 -9.16
CA PHE A 39 10.83 10.31 -8.76
C PHE A 39 10.30 10.20 -7.34
N GLY A 40 9.43 9.22 -7.08
CA GLY A 40 8.85 9.01 -5.75
C GLY A 40 8.59 7.54 -5.48
N TYR A 41 8.95 7.10 -4.27
CA TYR A 41 8.74 5.72 -3.80
C TYR A 41 7.93 5.72 -2.51
N ASP A 42 6.98 4.80 -2.37
CA ASP A 42 6.10 4.67 -1.20
C ASP A 42 5.36 6.01 -0.95
N ARG A 43 5.54 6.61 0.22
CA ARG A 43 4.98 7.94 0.53
C ARG A 43 5.64 9.07 -0.27
N GLY A 44 6.85 8.86 -0.77
CA GLY A 44 7.55 9.78 -1.66
C GLY A 44 6.81 10.00 -2.98
N GLY A 45 6.05 9.03 -3.46
CA GLY A 45 5.20 9.22 -4.64
C GLY A 45 4.03 10.16 -4.38
N ILE A 46 3.45 10.10 -3.18
CA ILE A 46 2.41 11.05 -2.73
C ILE A 46 3.00 12.46 -2.61
N ILE A 47 4.22 12.58 -2.07
CA ILE A 47 4.96 13.84 -1.98
C ILE A 47 5.23 14.40 -3.38
N ALA A 48 5.68 13.58 -4.33
CA ALA A 48 5.97 14.00 -5.69
C ALA A 48 4.71 14.54 -6.39
N ARG A 49 3.57 13.84 -6.27
CA ARG A 49 2.29 14.32 -6.81
C ARG A 49 1.84 15.62 -6.14
N LYS A 50 1.92 15.73 -4.81
CA LYS A 50 1.60 16.99 -4.12
C LYS A 50 2.50 18.14 -4.56
N PHE A 51 3.81 17.90 -4.64
CA PHE A 51 4.78 18.88 -5.10
C PHE A 51 4.45 19.35 -6.52
N ALA A 52 4.11 18.44 -7.44
CA ALA A 52 3.68 18.81 -8.79
C ALA A 52 2.44 19.73 -8.78
N ASN A 53 1.42 19.38 -8.00
CA ASN A 53 0.21 20.19 -7.83
C ASN A 53 0.54 21.60 -7.28
N GLU A 54 1.40 21.70 -6.27
CA GLU A 54 1.77 23.01 -5.70
C GLU A 54 2.66 23.82 -6.63
N LEU A 55 3.61 23.16 -7.30
CA LEU A 55 4.49 23.81 -8.25
C LEU A 55 3.68 24.41 -9.41
N ILE A 56 2.80 23.63 -10.04
CA ILE A 56 1.99 24.09 -11.18
C ILE A 56 0.91 25.07 -10.74
N GLY A 57 0.19 24.77 -9.66
CA GLY A 57 -0.99 25.52 -9.26
C GLY A 57 -0.73 26.75 -8.39
N LYS A 58 0.42 26.85 -7.71
CA LYS A 58 0.71 27.93 -6.75
C LYS A 58 2.00 28.68 -7.02
N VAL A 59 3.02 28.01 -7.55
CA VAL A 59 4.37 28.60 -7.71
C VAL A 59 4.57 29.13 -9.13
N CYS A 60 4.20 28.34 -10.12
CA CYS A 60 4.24 28.73 -11.52
C CYS A 60 2.99 29.51 -11.93
N LYS A 61 3.07 30.14 -13.11
CA LYS A 61 1.96 30.84 -13.75
C LYS A 61 1.66 30.20 -15.10
N GLN A 62 0.38 30.17 -15.46
CA GLN A 62 -0.05 29.82 -16.81
C GLN A 62 0.01 31.09 -17.68
N THR A 63 0.76 31.06 -18.77
CA THR A 63 0.87 32.15 -19.74
C THR A 63 0.80 31.57 -21.14
N ASN A 64 -0.22 31.97 -21.91
CA ASN A 64 -0.48 31.44 -23.26
C ASN A 64 -0.54 29.90 -23.33
N GLY A 65 -1.12 29.27 -22.30
CA GLY A 65 -1.22 27.81 -22.20
C GLY A 65 0.07 27.08 -21.83
N GLN A 66 1.14 27.81 -21.46
CA GLN A 66 2.39 27.24 -20.97
C GLN A 66 2.59 27.56 -19.48
N VAL A 67 3.11 26.58 -18.74
CA VAL A 67 3.55 26.79 -17.37
C VAL A 67 4.88 27.55 -17.38
N THR A 68 4.97 28.62 -16.60
CA THR A 68 6.15 29.47 -16.52
C THR A 68 6.51 29.79 -15.07
N TYR A 69 7.80 29.98 -14.80
CA TYR A 69 8.32 30.49 -13.52
C TYR A 69 9.20 31.70 -13.82
N ASP A 70 8.85 32.87 -13.28
CA ASP A 70 9.52 34.15 -13.60
C ASP A 70 9.67 34.41 -15.11
N GLY A 71 8.66 34.07 -15.91
CA GLY A 71 8.68 34.20 -17.36
C GLY A 71 9.55 33.17 -18.10
N ILE A 72 10.18 32.23 -17.39
CA ILE A 72 10.91 31.11 -17.98
C ILE A 72 9.93 29.93 -18.17
N PRO A 73 9.80 29.36 -19.38
CA PRO A 73 9.01 28.15 -19.61
C PRO A 73 9.47 26.98 -18.72
N VAL A 74 8.52 26.30 -18.09
CA VAL A 74 8.74 25.10 -17.29
C VAL A 74 8.13 23.91 -18.03
N GLU A 75 8.98 22.98 -18.47
CA GLU A 75 8.58 21.75 -19.15
C GLU A 75 8.62 20.58 -18.15
N PHE A 76 7.55 19.82 -18.05
CA PHE A 76 7.48 18.63 -17.19
C PHE A 76 7.70 17.38 -18.04
N ASP A 77 8.88 16.78 -17.93
CA ASP A 77 9.27 15.67 -18.79
C ASP A 77 8.74 14.33 -18.29
N PHE A 78 8.97 14.01 -17.01
CA PHE A 78 8.75 12.67 -16.51
C PHE A 78 8.40 12.62 -15.02
N MET A 79 7.44 11.77 -14.67
CA MET A 79 7.14 11.40 -13.28
C MET A 79 7.25 9.88 -13.12
N GLY A 80 8.30 9.44 -12.41
CA GLY A 80 8.57 8.04 -12.10
C GLY A 80 8.12 7.68 -10.69
N LEU A 81 7.10 6.85 -10.56
CA LEU A 81 6.53 6.44 -9.29
C LEU A 81 6.82 4.96 -9.02
N PHE A 82 7.12 4.63 -7.77
CA PHE A 82 7.28 3.27 -7.28
C PHE A 82 6.32 3.04 -6.12
N ASP A 83 5.36 2.18 -6.34
CA ASP A 83 4.48 1.57 -5.35
C ASP A 83 3.95 2.54 -4.27
N CYS A 84 3.18 3.53 -4.71
CA CYS A 84 2.74 4.64 -3.86
C CYS A 84 1.76 4.19 -2.78
N VAL A 85 1.85 4.76 -1.58
CA VAL A 85 0.94 4.52 -0.46
C VAL A 85 0.64 5.82 0.28
N SER A 86 -0.65 6.15 0.45
CA SER A 86 -1.10 7.35 1.19
C SER A 86 -1.61 7.06 2.60
N THR A 87 -1.93 5.81 2.91
CA THR A 87 -2.36 5.38 4.24
C THR A 87 -1.27 5.52 5.32
N SER A 88 -1.67 6.05 6.49
CA SER A 88 -0.85 5.99 7.70
C SER A 88 -1.07 4.67 8.44
N PHE A 89 0.01 4.22 9.09
CA PHE A 89 0.10 2.91 9.76
C PHE A 89 -0.97 2.71 10.85
N ALA A 90 -1.55 3.76 11.41
CA ALA A 90 -2.43 3.62 12.57
C ALA A 90 -3.92 3.50 12.24
N ASP A 91 -4.42 4.14 11.19
CA ASP A 91 -5.83 3.98 10.80
C ASP A 91 -6.11 2.54 10.36
N SER A 92 -5.22 1.97 9.56
CA SER A 92 -5.33 0.59 9.08
C SER A 92 -5.16 -0.45 10.20
N VAL A 93 -4.20 -0.26 11.12
CA VAL A 93 -3.98 -1.19 12.24
C VAL A 93 -5.14 -1.10 13.24
N PHE A 94 -5.63 0.10 13.55
CA PHE A 94 -6.75 0.22 14.49
C PHE A 94 -8.03 -0.43 13.94
N THR A 95 -8.38 -0.18 12.67
CA THR A 95 -9.58 -0.77 12.06
C THR A 95 -9.46 -2.27 11.83
N LYS A 96 -8.33 -2.77 11.29
CA LYS A 96 -8.20 -4.18 10.88
C LYS A 96 -7.65 -5.10 11.97
N VAL A 97 -6.88 -4.60 12.95
CA VAL A 97 -6.31 -5.42 14.06
C VAL A 97 -7.02 -5.16 15.37
N VAL A 98 -7.19 -3.91 15.76
CA VAL A 98 -7.64 -3.56 17.10
C VAL A 98 -9.17 -3.69 17.23
N SER A 99 -9.93 -3.22 16.24
CA SER A 99 -11.40 -3.27 16.28
C SER A 99 -11.97 -4.69 16.42
N PRO A 100 -11.48 -5.71 15.67
CA PRO A 100 -11.96 -7.09 15.81
C PRO A 100 -11.52 -7.73 17.12
N VAL A 101 -10.29 -7.48 17.57
CA VAL A 101 -9.74 -8.05 18.82
C VAL A 101 -10.40 -7.44 20.07
N LEU A 102 -10.87 -6.19 19.99
CA LEU A 102 -11.59 -5.53 21.08
C LEU A 102 -13.10 -5.86 21.13
N GLY A 103 -13.64 -6.64 20.19
CA GLY A 103 -15.05 -7.05 20.21
C GLY A 103 -16.04 -5.89 20.25
N VAL A 104 -15.67 -4.71 19.73
CA VAL A 104 -16.54 -3.52 19.77
C VAL A 104 -17.56 -3.59 18.64
N ILE A 105 -18.55 -4.47 18.81
CA ILE A 105 -19.84 -4.30 18.15
C ILE A 105 -20.46 -3.06 18.84
N PRO A 106 -20.92 -2.04 18.09
CA PRO A 106 -21.67 -0.95 18.70
C PRO A 106 -23.01 -1.50 19.17
N GLY A 107 -23.03 -1.96 20.42
CA GLY A 107 -24.17 -2.60 21.06
C GLY A 107 -23.72 -3.74 21.96
N GLU A 108 -23.94 -3.55 23.27
CA GLU A 108 -23.75 -4.51 24.36
C GLU A 108 -22.31 -4.76 24.83
N GLY A 109 -21.97 -4.07 25.92
CA GLY A 109 -20.65 -4.09 26.53
C GLY A 109 -20.34 -5.36 27.30
N LYS A 110 -19.10 -5.84 27.13
CA LYS A 110 -18.28 -6.47 28.17
C LYS A 110 -16.82 -6.13 27.89
N ALA A 111 -16.19 -5.41 28.82
CA ALA A 111 -14.79 -5.02 28.73
C ALA A 111 -13.88 -6.21 29.10
N VAL A 112 -12.99 -6.61 28.20
CA VAL A 112 -11.90 -7.54 28.50
C VAL A 112 -10.58 -6.78 28.49
N SER A 113 -9.89 -6.82 29.62
CA SER A 113 -8.60 -6.16 29.86
C SER A 113 -7.46 -6.86 29.12
N PHE A 114 -6.73 -6.14 28.27
CA PHE A 114 -5.38 -6.52 27.82
C PHE A 114 -4.43 -5.32 27.82
N SER A 115 -3.15 -5.61 28.04
CA SER A 115 -2.11 -4.73 28.57
C SER A 115 -1.86 -3.44 27.75
N ILE A 116 -1.92 -2.31 28.45
CA ILE A 116 -1.98 -0.92 27.98
C ILE A 116 -0.73 -0.43 27.20
N LYS A 117 0.39 -1.17 27.21
CA LYS A 117 1.64 -0.73 26.55
C LYS A 117 1.62 -0.85 25.01
N GLY A 118 0.87 -1.79 24.45
CA GLY A 118 0.69 -1.90 23.00
C GLY A 118 -0.25 -0.83 22.49
N LEU A 119 -1.41 -0.68 23.13
CA LEU A 119 -2.51 0.19 22.72
C LEU A 119 -2.16 1.69 22.73
N SER A 120 -1.32 2.13 23.67
CA SER A 120 -0.92 3.55 23.78
C SER A 120 -0.03 4.03 22.62
N MET A 121 0.72 3.13 21.97
CA MET A 121 1.49 3.44 20.76
C MET A 121 0.59 3.57 19.51
N PHE A 122 -0.60 2.95 19.52
CA PHE A 122 -1.55 2.94 18.40
C PHE A 122 -2.56 4.09 18.42
N ILE A 123 -2.98 4.58 19.59
CA ILE A 123 -4.01 5.62 19.71
C ILE A 123 -3.49 7.02 19.30
N GLY A 124 -2.18 7.29 19.45
CA GLY A 124 -1.57 8.59 19.12
C GLY A 124 -1.32 8.86 17.63
N LEU A 125 -1.76 7.96 16.73
CA LEU A 125 -1.45 8.01 15.30
C LEU A 125 -2.71 7.93 14.42
N ALA A 126 -3.89 7.77 15.01
CA ALA A 126 -5.15 7.70 14.30
C ALA A 126 -5.47 9.04 13.62
N LYS A 127 -5.76 8.98 12.32
CA LYS A 127 -6.23 10.05 11.42
C LYS A 127 -5.20 10.98 10.80
N GLN A 128 -4.27 10.41 10.02
CA GLN A 128 -3.62 11.19 8.95
C GLN A 128 -3.40 10.30 7.72
N SER A 129 -4.41 10.17 6.84
CA SER A 129 -4.08 9.93 5.42
C SER A 129 -3.25 11.11 4.95
N LEU A 130 -2.21 10.87 4.14
CA LEU A 130 -1.39 11.95 3.59
C LEU A 130 -2.17 12.85 2.62
N GLY A 131 -3.41 12.49 2.30
CA GLY A 131 -4.20 13.08 1.24
C GLY A 131 -3.92 12.36 -0.09
N GLU A 132 -4.91 12.39 -0.97
CA GLU A 132 -4.76 11.94 -2.35
C GLU A 132 -4.49 13.14 -3.25
N TYR A 133 -3.47 13.05 -4.09
CA TYR A 133 -3.06 14.13 -4.98
C TYR A 133 -3.05 13.62 -6.42
N ASP A 134 -3.72 14.35 -7.30
CA ASP A 134 -3.84 13.97 -8.70
C ASP A 134 -2.52 14.11 -9.46
N ILE A 135 -2.35 13.25 -10.47
CA ILE A 135 -1.31 13.48 -11.48
C ILE A 135 -1.69 14.69 -12.34
N GLN A 136 -0.67 15.34 -12.89
CA GLN A 136 -0.80 16.57 -13.67
C GLN A 136 -0.56 16.26 -15.15
N LYS A 137 -1.48 16.67 -16.02
CA LYS A 137 -1.42 16.43 -17.47
C LYS A 137 -0.22 17.08 -18.14
N GLU A 138 0.39 18.06 -17.49
CA GLU A 138 1.57 18.79 -17.93
C GLU A 138 2.79 17.88 -18.11
N PHE A 139 2.86 16.74 -17.41
CA PHE A 139 3.94 15.77 -17.59
C PHE A 139 3.81 15.05 -18.94
N LYS A 140 4.89 15.00 -19.72
CA LYS A 140 4.90 14.27 -21.00
C LYS A 140 4.69 12.75 -20.80
N SER A 141 5.23 12.19 -19.71
CA SER A 141 5.06 10.77 -19.37
C SER A 141 5.04 10.55 -17.86
N ILE A 142 4.13 9.70 -17.40
CA ILE A 142 3.99 9.28 -16.01
C ILE A 142 4.03 7.77 -15.97
N VAL A 143 4.95 7.20 -15.20
CA VAL A 143 5.11 5.75 -15.07
C VAL A 143 5.03 5.37 -13.60
N HIS A 144 4.16 4.44 -13.26
CA HIS A 144 4.01 3.91 -11.92
C HIS A 144 4.31 2.42 -11.90
N HIS A 145 5.43 2.01 -11.32
CA HIS A 145 5.72 0.61 -11.06
C HIS A 145 5.05 0.19 -9.76
N VAL A 146 4.29 -0.90 -9.79
CA VAL A 146 3.41 -1.33 -8.69
C VAL A 146 3.76 -2.75 -8.26
N ALA A 147 3.82 -2.99 -6.95
CA ALA A 147 4.07 -4.32 -6.39
C ALA A 147 2.82 -5.19 -6.39
N ALA A 148 2.93 -6.37 -7.00
CA ALA A 148 1.83 -7.31 -7.16
C ALA A 148 1.47 -8.05 -5.88
N THR A 149 2.47 -8.44 -5.09
CA THR A 149 2.31 -9.33 -3.93
C THR A 149 2.75 -8.62 -2.65
N GLU A 150 2.33 -7.36 -2.49
CA GLU A 150 2.43 -6.64 -1.23
C GLU A 150 1.26 -7.03 -0.33
N LEU A 151 1.54 -7.85 0.68
CA LEU A 151 0.52 -8.49 1.52
C LEU A 151 0.27 -7.75 2.84
N ARG A 152 0.96 -6.64 3.09
CA ARG A 152 0.72 -5.79 4.27
C ARG A 152 -0.58 -5.01 4.10
N PHE A 153 -1.55 -5.30 4.96
CA PHE A 153 -2.88 -4.69 4.98
C PHE A 153 -2.90 -3.16 5.13
N TYR A 154 -1.78 -2.57 5.57
CA TYR A 154 -1.59 -1.13 5.75
C TYR A 154 -0.82 -0.49 4.58
N LYS A 155 -0.52 -1.26 3.54
CA LYS A 155 0.19 -0.83 2.33
C LYS A 155 -0.74 -0.89 1.13
N ASN A 156 -1.95 -0.34 1.26
CA ASN A 156 -2.89 -0.19 0.16
C ASN A 156 -2.24 0.66 -0.95
N LEU A 157 -2.42 0.25 -2.20
CA LEU A 157 -1.85 0.97 -3.33
C LEU A 157 -2.62 2.27 -3.55
N ASP A 158 -1.93 3.40 -3.61
CA ASP A 158 -2.49 4.65 -4.12
C ASP A 158 -2.23 4.75 -5.64
N SER A 159 -3.26 4.46 -6.43
CA SER A 159 -3.22 4.58 -7.89
C SER A 159 -3.81 5.92 -8.35
N PRO A 160 -3.09 6.72 -9.16
CA PRO A 160 -3.62 7.94 -9.75
C PRO A 160 -4.58 7.72 -10.93
N ARG A 161 -5.01 6.48 -11.22
CA ARG A 161 -5.86 6.16 -12.39
C ARG A 161 -7.20 6.89 -12.45
N LYS A 162 -7.67 7.47 -11.34
CA LYS A 162 -8.90 8.27 -11.27
C LYS A 162 -8.68 9.78 -11.44
N SER A 163 -7.45 10.24 -11.70
CA SER A 163 -7.19 11.63 -12.06
C SER A 163 -7.93 12.00 -13.36
N SER A 164 -8.38 13.26 -13.45
CA SER A 164 -9.25 13.75 -14.53
C SER A 164 -8.63 13.64 -15.93
N ASP A 165 -7.31 13.69 -16.01
CA ASP A 165 -6.53 13.46 -17.23
C ASP A 165 -5.33 12.56 -16.90
N HIS A 166 -5.43 11.30 -17.30
CA HIS A 166 -4.44 10.24 -17.03
C HIS A 166 -3.96 9.58 -18.33
N ALA A 167 -4.13 10.24 -19.48
CA ALA A 167 -3.73 9.67 -20.78
C ALA A 167 -2.22 9.41 -20.89
N ASN A 168 -1.43 10.14 -20.11
CA ASN A 168 0.03 10.03 -20.00
C ASN A 168 0.49 9.05 -18.90
N LEU A 169 -0.45 8.40 -18.17
CA LEU A 169 -0.15 7.43 -17.11
C LEU A 169 -0.01 6.02 -17.66
N LEU A 170 1.08 5.36 -17.28
CA LEU A 170 1.27 3.93 -17.44
C LEU A 170 1.60 3.28 -16.11
N GLU A 171 0.72 2.40 -15.64
CA GLU A 171 0.95 1.58 -14.47
C GLU A 171 1.43 0.18 -14.88
N ILE A 172 2.54 -0.28 -14.29
CA ILE A 172 3.18 -1.56 -14.62
C ILE A 172 3.30 -2.37 -13.35
N VAL A 173 2.69 -3.54 -13.34
CA VAL A 173 2.74 -4.46 -12.20
C VAL A 173 4.01 -5.30 -12.25
N TYR A 174 4.77 -5.30 -11.15
CA TYR A 174 5.99 -6.09 -10.94
C TYR A 174 5.76 -7.13 -9.85
N PRO A 175 6.40 -8.31 -9.93
CA PRO A 175 6.33 -9.33 -8.89
C PRO A 175 6.99 -8.85 -7.60
N GLY A 176 6.55 -9.45 -6.49
CA GLY A 176 7.10 -9.16 -5.17
C GLY A 176 6.35 -8.06 -4.44
N SER A 177 6.92 -7.73 -3.29
CA SER A 177 6.42 -6.71 -2.37
C SER A 177 6.86 -5.30 -2.76
N GLN A 178 6.42 -4.28 -2.01
CA GLN A 178 6.79 -2.89 -2.24
C GLN A 178 8.32 -2.70 -2.37
N SER A 179 9.10 -3.35 -1.50
CA SER A 179 10.56 -3.26 -1.49
C SER A 179 11.23 -4.04 -2.61
N ASP A 180 10.57 -5.05 -3.18
CA ASP A 180 11.04 -5.75 -4.38
C ASP A 180 10.88 -4.89 -5.64
N VAL A 181 10.06 -3.83 -5.59
CA VAL A 181 9.81 -2.93 -6.72
C VAL A 181 10.55 -1.60 -6.59
N GLY A 182 10.49 -0.97 -5.41
CA GLY A 182 11.12 0.33 -5.16
C GLY A 182 12.49 0.26 -4.48
N GLY A 183 12.90 -0.94 -4.05
CA GLY A 183 14.12 -1.14 -3.26
C GLY A 183 13.89 -0.99 -1.76
N GLY A 184 14.79 -1.59 -0.96
CA GLY A 184 14.76 -1.47 0.50
C GLY A 184 15.21 -2.72 1.25
N PHE A 185 15.16 -3.89 0.61
CA PHE A 185 15.74 -5.12 1.18
C PHE A 185 17.26 -5.07 1.20
N ARG A 186 17.85 -5.67 2.24
CA ARG A 186 19.29 -5.93 2.28
C ARG A 186 19.60 -7.23 1.54
N GLU A 187 20.78 -7.32 0.93
CA GLU A 187 21.22 -8.59 0.35
C GLU A 187 21.29 -9.68 1.42
N GLY A 188 20.66 -10.83 1.16
CA GLY A 188 20.57 -11.94 2.10
C GLY A 188 19.39 -11.85 3.08
N GLU A 189 18.60 -10.77 3.08
CA GLU A 189 17.37 -10.67 3.86
C GLU A 189 16.39 -11.77 3.44
N ASP A 190 15.78 -12.46 4.40
CA ASP A 190 14.97 -13.67 4.17
C ASP A 190 15.67 -14.79 3.37
N ASN A 191 17.02 -14.81 3.37
CA ASN A 191 17.86 -15.67 2.54
C ASN A 191 17.68 -15.44 1.02
N LYS A 192 17.23 -14.26 0.64
CA LYS A 192 16.97 -13.84 -0.74
C LYS A 192 17.87 -12.67 -1.13
N SER A 193 17.97 -12.44 -2.43
CA SER A 193 18.73 -11.33 -2.96
C SER A 193 17.87 -10.12 -3.21
N ALA A 194 18.42 -8.94 -2.92
CA ALA A 194 17.76 -7.66 -3.12
C ALA A 194 17.73 -7.21 -4.59
N GLU A 195 18.32 -7.99 -5.51
CA GLU A 195 18.47 -7.60 -6.92
C GLU A 195 17.16 -7.51 -7.72
N LEU A 196 16.03 -8.02 -7.19
CA LEU A 196 14.73 -7.91 -7.87
C LEU A 196 14.33 -6.44 -8.12
N ALA A 197 14.60 -5.55 -7.16
CA ALA A 197 14.33 -4.12 -7.31
C ALA A 197 15.11 -3.47 -8.46
N ARG A 198 16.26 -4.04 -8.85
CA ARG A 198 17.07 -3.54 -9.97
C ARG A 198 16.39 -3.75 -11.31
N VAL A 199 15.51 -4.75 -11.45
CA VAL A 199 14.72 -4.98 -12.67
C VAL A 199 13.78 -3.79 -12.91
N SER A 200 13.03 -3.42 -11.87
CA SER A 200 12.14 -2.25 -11.88
C SER A 200 12.94 -0.95 -12.08
N ALA A 201 14.06 -0.78 -11.39
CA ALA A 201 14.90 0.41 -11.51
C ALA A 201 15.48 0.61 -12.92
N ARG A 202 15.95 -0.46 -13.59
CA ARG A 202 16.43 -0.40 -14.98
C ARG A 202 15.35 0.03 -15.95
N ASN A 203 14.15 -0.55 -15.85
CA ASN A 203 13.04 -0.17 -16.73
C ASN A 203 12.62 1.29 -16.51
N MET A 204 12.63 1.76 -15.24
CA MET A 204 12.36 3.17 -14.95
C MET A 204 13.45 4.09 -15.53
N LEU A 205 14.73 3.71 -15.44
CA LEU A 205 15.85 4.44 -16.04
C LEU A 205 15.66 4.59 -17.56
N ASP A 206 15.34 3.49 -18.25
CA ASP A 206 15.12 3.48 -19.71
C ASP A 206 13.92 4.34 -20.11
N ARG A 207 12.82 4.29 -19.33
CA ARG A 207 11.62 5.10 -19.56
C ARG A 207 11.85 6.59 -19.33
N ALA A 208 12.55 6.94 -18.25
CA ALA A 208 12.92 8.32 -17.98
C ALA A 208 13.83 8.86 -19.08
N TRP A 209 14.82 8.07 -19.50
CA TRP A 209 15.71 8.44 -20.60
C TRP A 209 14.94 8.64 -21.92
N ALA A 210 14.02 7.74 -22.26
CA ALA A 210 13.14 7.87 -23.43
C ALA A 210 12.22 9.09 -23.37
N ALA A 211 11.81 9.53 -22.17
CA ALA A 211 11.07 10.76 -21.95
C ALA A 211 11.95 12.04 -21.99
N GLY A 212 13.25 11.89 -22.24
CA GLY A 212 14.19 12.99 -22.40
C GLY A 212 14.80 13.50 -21.10
N VAL A 213 14.69 12.76 -20.00
CA VAL A 213 15.44 13.02 -18.76
C VAL A 213 16.94 12.84 -19.07
N PRO A 214 17.83 13.77 -18.65
CA PRO A 214 19.24 13.75 -19.02
C PRO A 214 20.06 12.71 -18.23
N PHE A 215 19.56 11.48 -18.16
CA PHE A 215 20.30 10.34 -17.63
C PHE A 215 21.29 9.80 -18.65
N LEU A 216 22.35 9.17 -18.15
CA LEU A 216 23.25 8.40 -18.98
C LEU A 216 22.61 7.03 -19.25
N PRO A 217 22.54 6.57 -20.52
CA PRO A 217 22.25 5.17 -20.81
C PRO A 217 23.21 4.25 -20.04
N LEU A 218 22.77 3.06 -19.64
CA LEU A 218 23.56 2.18 -18.79
C LEU A 218 24.95 1.86 -19.37
N SER A 219 25.06 1.70 -20.69
CA SER A 219 26.35 1.51 -21.37
C SER A 219 27.33 2.66 -21.13
N GLN A 220 26.87 3.91 -21.25
CA GLN A 220 27.69 5.10 -20.98
C GLN A 220 27.93 5.32 -19.49
N MET A 221 26.98 4.91 -18.65
CA MET A 221 27.11 5.02 -17.20
C MET A 221 28.24 4.12 -16.68
N ARG A 222 28.44 2.93 -17.26
CA ARG A 222 29.57 2.04 -16.90
C ARG A 222 30.93 2.72 -17.05
N ASP A 223 31.10 3.52 -18.10
CA ASP A 223 32.36 4.22 -18.35
C ASP A 223 32.48 5.49 -17.48
N LYS A 224 31.43 6.32 -17.45
CA LYS A 224 31.49 7.65 -16.83
C LYS A 224 31.23 7.64 -15.32
N ARG A 225 30.47 6.67 -14.82
CA ARG A 225 29.97 6.56 -13.43
C ARG A 225 29.88 5.09 -13.00
N PRO A 226 30.99 4.34 -13.00
CA PRO A 226 31.00 2.88 -12.75
C PRO A 226 30.35 2.49 -11.42
N THR A 227 30.51 3.29 -10.36
CA THR A 227 29.85 3.03 -9.06
C THR A 227 28.33 3.09 -9.16
N ALA A 228 27.78 4.06 -9.88
CA ALA A 228 26.33 4.16 -10.09
C ALA A 228 25.82 3.04 -11.01
N ALA A 229 26.59 2.67 -12.04
CA ALA A 229 26.20 1.59 -12.95
C ALA A 229 26.05 0.24 -12.23
N LYS A 230 26.88 -0.03 -11.20
CA LYS A 230 26.79 -1.25 -10.39
C LYS A 230 25.46 -1.41 -9.67
N GLU A 231 24.79 -0.32 -9.29
CA GLU A 231 23.46 -0.36 -8.67
C GLU A 231 22.38 -0.91 -9.60
N PHE A 232 22.66 -0.94 -10.91
CA PHE A 232 21.79 -1.54 -11.90
C PHE A 232 22.24 -2.94 -12.30
N ASP A 233 23.47 -3.39 -12.05
CA ASP A 233 23.96 -4.71 -12.49
C ASP A 233 23.24 -5.89 -11.82
N PHE A 234 23.16 -7.03 -12.50
CA PHE A 234 22.63 -8.28 -11.93
C PHE A 234 23.82 -9.20 -11.66
N GLN A 235 24.14 -9.44 -10.40
CA GLN A 235 25.36 -10.12 -9.99
C GLN A 235 25.08 -11.54 -9.50
N LYS A 236 23.95 -11.77 -8.82
CA LYS A 236 23.60 -13.09 -8.31
C LYS A 236 23.12 -13.97 -9.46
N THR A 237 23.72 -15.15 -9.55
CA THR A 237 23.27 -16.22 -10.47
C THR A 237 22.75 -17.42 -9.70
N VAL A 238 21.69 -18.04 -10.21
CA VAL A 238 21.13 -19.30 -9.70
C VAL A 238 21.33 -20.37 -10.77
N ASN A 239 21.87 -21.53 -10.39
CA ASN A 239 21.97 -22.65 -11.31
C ASN A 239 20.62 -23.35 -11.44
N VAL A 240 20.05 -23.34 -12.64
CA VAL A 240 18.81 -24.04 -12.97
C VAL A 240 19.07 -24.92 -14.19
N ASN A 241 18.91 -26.23 -14.03
CA ASN A 241 19.13 -27.22 -15.09
C ASN A 241 20.50 -27.05 -15.79
N GLY A 242 21.56 -26.77 -15.03
CA GLY A 242 22.92 -26.60 -15.54
C GLY A 242 23.23 -25.23 -16.14
N LYS A 243 22.29 -24.27 -16.12
CA LYS A 243 22.52 -22.89 -16.58
C LYS A 243 22.55 -21.92 -15.39
N ASN A 244 23.52 -21.02 -15.39
CA ASN A 244 23.59 -19.94 -14.40
C ASN A 244 22.74 -18.76 -14.89
N LEU A 245 21.61 -18.51 -14.23
CA LEU A 245 20.62 -17.51 -14.61
C LEU A 245 20.63 -16.34 -13.62
N THR A 246 20.56 -15.12 -14.13
CA THR A 246 20.41 -13.90 -13.31
C THR A 246 18.95 -13.67 -12.94
N VAL A 247 18.69 -12.73 -12.02
CA VAL A 247 17.31 -12.30 -11.71
C VAL A 247 16.52 -11.88 -12.96
N ASN A 248 17.18 -11.30 -13.97
CA ASN A 248 16.52 -10.85 -15.18
C ASN A 248 16.11 -11.99 -16.11
N ASP A 249 16.94 -13.04 -16.20
CA ASP A 249 16.61 -14.24 -16.96
C ASP A 249 15.43 -14.98 -16.31
N LEU A 250 15.45 -15.08 -14.98
CA LEU A 250 14.39 -15.69 -14.19
C LEU A 250 13.10 -14.85 -14.21
N PHE A 251 13.20 -13.53 -14.21
CA PHE A 251 12.08 -12.61 -14.40
C PHE A 251 11.46 -12.77 -15.80
N ALA A 252 12.26 -13.00 -16.84
CA ALA A 252 11.76 -13.30 -18.18
C ALA A 252 10.96 -14.62 -18.20
N ALA A 253 11.44 -15.66 -17.52
CA ALA A 253 10.69 -16.91 -17.37
C ALA A 253 9.38 -16.71 -16.59
N TYR A 254 9.41 -15.94 -15.51
CA TYR A 254 8.22 -15.57 -14.72
C TYR A 254 7.19 -14.83 -15.57
N THR A 255 7.60 -13.78 -16.27
CA THR A 255 6.68 -12.96 -17.09
C THR A 255 6.12 -13.71 -18.29
N ALA A 256 6.80 -14.73 -18.81
CA ALA A 256 6.27 -15.61 -19.85
C ALA A 256 5.05 -16.44 -19.38
N MET A 257 4.86 -16.62 -18.07
CA MET A 257 3.66 -17.28 -17.51
C MET A 257 2.47 -16.33 -17.33
N LEU A 258 2.68 -15.01 -17.43
CA LEU A 258 1.62 -14.03 -17.28
C LEU A 258 0.88 -13.79 -18.61
N PRO A 259 -0.39 -13.36 -18.58
CA PRO A 259 -1.10 -12.99 -19.80
C PRO A 259 -0.41 -11.86 -20.55
N LYS A 260 -0.27 -12.02 -21.88
CA LYS A 260 0.33 -11.01 -22.76
C LYS A 260 -0.59 -9.81 -23.07
N SER A 261 -1.88 -9.92 -22.74
CA SER A 261 -2.85 -8.85 -22.95
C SER A 261 -2.84 -7.88 -21.78
N GLY A 262 -2.93 -6.58 -22.08
CA GLY A 262 -3.16 -5.56 -21.06
C GLY A 262 -4.49 -5.77 -20.32
N GLY A 263 -4.72 -4.93 -19.31
CA GLY A 263 -5.96 -4.92 -18.56
C GLY A 263 -5.89 -4.02 -17.34
N PRO A 264 -6.97 -3.99 -16.53
CA PRO A 264 -6.98 -3.25 -15.28
C PRO A 264 -5.98 -3.84 -14.28
N LEU A 265 -5.52 -3.04 -13.32
CA LEU A 265 -4.56 -3.45 -12.28
C LEU A 265 -5.01 -4.72 -11.55
N GLU A 266 -6.30 -4.84 -11.26
CA GLU A 266 -6.91 -5.98 -10.56
C GLU A 266 -6.67 -7.29 -11.31
N LYS A 267 -6.76 -7.27 -12.65
CA LYS A 267 -6.45 -8.43 -13.48
C LYS A 267 -4.97 -8.79 -13.34
N HIS A 268 -4.07 -7.82 -13.42
CA HIS A 268 -2.65 -8.07 -13.24
C HIS A 268 -2.34 -8.59 -11.81
N PHE A 269 -2.90 -7.97 -10.77
CA PHE A 269 -2.77 -8.45 -9.39
C PHE A 269 -3.22 -9.88 -9.24
N LEU A 270 -4.37 -10.24 -9.80
CA LEU A 270 -4.87 -11.62 -9.76
C LEU A 270 -3.89 -12.61 -10.40
N GLU A 271 -3.38 -12.31 -11.59
CA GLU A 271 -2.50 -13.23 -12.32
C GLU A 271 -1.13 -13.41 -11.63
N HIS A 272 -0.56 -12.33 -11.10
CA HIS A 272 0.66 -12.41 -10.30
C HIS A 272 0.42 -13.16 -8.97
N GLN A 273 -0.71 -12.91 -8.30
CA GLN A 273 -1.06 -13.56 -7.04
C GLN A 273 -1.31 -15.06 -7.22
N LYS A 274 -1.92 -15.49 -8.34
CA LYS A 274 -2.05 -16.92 -8.69
C LYS A 274 -0.68 -17.61 -8.71
N LEU A 275 0.32 -17.03 -9.38
CA LEU A 275 1.67 -17.61 -9.43
C LEU A 275 2.32 -17.68 -8.04
N PHE A 276 2.14 -16.65 -7.21
CA PHE A 276 2.64 -16.65 -5.82
C PHE A 276 1.97 -17.73 -4.98
N VAL A 277 0.65 -17.87 -5.06
CA VAL A 277 -0.13 -18.90 -4.35
C VAL A 277 0.29 -20.30 -4.81
N SER A 278 0.50 -20.51 -6.11
CA SER A 278 0.97 -21.78 -6.64
C SER A 278 2.40 -22.11 -6.20
N TRP A 279 3.28 -21.10 -6.10
CA TRP A 279 4.61 -21.29 -5.52
C TRP A 279 4.51 -21.66 -4.04
N ALA A 280 3.68 -20.96 -3.26
CA ALA A 280 3.46 -21.29 -1.85
C ALA A 280 2.94 -22.73 -1.68
N ARG A 281 2.05 -23.20 -2.57
CA ARG A 281 1.60 -24.59 -2.60
C ARG A 281 2.75 -25.56 -2.88
N HIS A 282 3.58 -25.26 -3.88
CA HIS A 282 4.76 -26.05 -4.19
C HIS A 282 5.73 -26.15 -3.00
N VAL A 283 5.97 -25.04 -2.29
CA VAL A 283 6.80 -25.04 -1.08
C VAL A 283 6.18 -25.92 0.01
N ARG A 284 4.87 -25.81 0.22
CA ARG A 284 4.15 -26.62 1.21
C ARG A 284 4.29 -28.13 0.97
N ASP A 285 4.18 -28.54 -0.29
CA ASP A 285 4.25 -29.95 -0.67
C ASP A 285 5.68 -30.48 -0.52
N ARG A 286 6.70 -29.71 -0.90
CA ARG A 286 8.11 -30.14 -0.77
C ARG A 286 8.64 -30.10 0.67
N THR A 287 8.02 -29.35 1.58
CA THR A 287 8.41 -29.28 3.01
C THR A 287 7.63 -30.24 3.90
N ALA A 288 6.90 -31.21 3.34
CA ALA A 288 6.03 -32.12 4.09
C ALA A 288 5.09 -31.35 5.05
N HIS A 289 4.59 -30.19 4.61
CA HIS A 289 3.66 -29.33 5.34
C HIS A 289 4.23 -28.66 6.59
N SER A 290 5.56 -28.62 6.73
CA SER A 290 6.26 -27.95 7.83
C SER A 290 7.39 -27.06 7.31
N SER A 291 7.06 -25.79 7.11
CA SER A 291 7.98 -24.74 6.67
C SER A 291 8.48 -23.91 7.86
N THR A 292 9.68 -23.34 7.75
CA THR A 292 10.32 -22.51 8.79
C THR A 292 10.79 -21.17 8.21
N GLY A 293 11.29 -20.28 9.07
CA GLY A 293 11.83 -18.97 8.64
C GLY A 293 10.78 -18.08 7.96
N SER A 294 11.17 -17.43 6.86
CA SER A 294 10.31 -16.53 6.06
C SER A 294 9.14 -17.24 5.36
N ASN A 295 9.15 -18.57 5.34
CA ASN A 295 8.08 -19.42 4.78
C ASN A 295 7.12 -19.95 5.83
N LEU A 296 7.22 -19.54 7.10
CA LEU A 296 6.35 -20.04 8.18
C LEU A 296 4.86 -19.84 7.89
N PHE A 297 4.50 -18.78 7.17
CA PHE A 297 3.11 -18.49 6.75
C PHE A 297 2.50 -19.60 5.89
N ILE A 298 3.32 -20.44 5.25
CA ILE A 298 2.85 -21.53 4.38
C ILE A 298 2.19 -22.64 5.22
N ASN A 299 2.51 -22.72 6.51
CA ASN A 299 1.94 -23.73 7.39
C ASN A 299 0.49 -23.41 7.77
N THR A 300 0.07 -22.14 7.69
CA THR A 300 -1.30 -21.70 8.07
C THR A 300 -2.30 -21.85 6.93
N VAL A 301 -1.88 -22.32 5.75
CA VAL A 301 -2.70 -22.26 4.53
C VAL A 301 -3.78 -23.35 4.42
N ASP A 302 -3.71 -24.45 5.17
CA ASP A 302 -4.40 -25.70 4.77
C ASP A 302 -5.56 -26.19 5.65
N ALA A 303 -6.01 -25.46 6.67
CA ALA A 303 -7.17 -25.92 7.47
C ALA A 303 -8.19 -24.83 7.74
N ASP A 304 -7.78 -23.72 8.36
CA ASP A 304 -8.74 -22.71 8.82
C ASP A 304 -9.10 -21.71 7.71
N VAL A 305 -8.20 -21.47 6.75
CA VAL A 305 -8.43 -20.60 5.59
C VAL A 305 -9.54 -21.12 4.69
N TYR A 306 -9.43 -22.39 4.26
CA TYR A 306 -10.48 -23.01 3.42
C TYR A 306 -11.82 -23.06 4.15
N ASN A 307 -11.83 -23.39 5.44
CA ASN A 307 -13.04 -23.42 6.26
C ASN A 307 -13.67 -22.02 6.46
N SER A 308 -12.85 -20.97 6.55
CA SER A 308 -13.32 -19.58 6.70
C SER A 308 -13.85 -18.94 5.40
N ILE A 309 -13.43 -19.44 4.24
CA ILE A 309 -13.88 -18.96 2.91
C ILE A 309 -15.32 -19.40 2.63
N PHE A 310 -15.78 -20.53 3.18
CA PHE A 310 -17.16 -20.98 3.07
C PHE A 310 -18.05 -20.33 4.14
N THR A 311 -18.27 -19.02 4.04
CA THR A 311 -18.98 -18.21 5.04
C THR A 311 -20.46 -18.55 5.27
N SER A 312 -21.05 -19.47 4.50
CA SER A 312 -22.48 -19.82 4.60
C SER A 312 -22.76 -21.30 4.29
N GLY A 313 -22.42 -22.21 5.20
CA GLY A 313 -22.94 -23.59 5.26
C GLY A 313 -21.88 -24.70 5.22
N GLY A 314 -22.05 -25.72 6.06
CA GLY A 314 -21.38 -27.03 5.96
C GLY A 314 -19.85 -27.01 5.77
N GLY A 315 -19.10 -26.63 6.80
CA GLY A 315 -17.65 -26.89 6.83
C GLY A 315 -17.34 -28.37 7.02
N LEU A 316 -16.16 -28.82 6.55
CA LEU A 316 -15.49 -29.96 7.18
C LEU A 316 -15.15 -29.56 8.62
N PRO A 317 -15.12 -30.50 9.58
CA PRO A 317 -15.19 -30.13 10.97
C PRO A 317 -13.94 -29.36 11.43
N ASN A 318 -14.15 -28.24 12.12
CA ASN A 318 -13.14 -27.60 12.98
C ASN A 318 -12.71 -28.59 14.08
N TYR A 319 -11.72 -28.24 14.92
CA TYR A 319 -11.24 -29.14 15.98
C TYR A 319 -12.38 -29.69 16.86
N GLU A 320 -13.31 -28.82 17.25
CA GLU A 320 -14.49 -29.17 18.05
C GLU A 320 -15.47 -30.09 17.28
N GLY A 321 -15.65 -29.88 15.98
CA GLY A 321 -16.45 -30.73 15.12
C GLY A 321 -15.81 -32.10 14.83
N ARG A 322 -14.48 -32.21 14.86
CA ARG A 322 -13.76 -33.49 14.73
C ARG A 322 -13.87 -34.27 16.03
N ASP A 323 -13.66 -33.60 17.17
CA ASP A 323 -13.88 -34.16 18.50
C ASP A 323 -15.32 -34.67 18.67
N TRP A 324 -16.31 -33.90 18.18
CA TRP A 324 -17.71 -34.31 18.12
C TRP A 324 -17.93 -35.53 17.21
N TYR A 325 -17.33 -35.56 15.99
CA TYR A 325 -17.44 -36.70 15.08
C TYR A 325 -16.87 -37.98 15.72
N TYR A 326 -15.65 -37.95 16.25
CA TYR A 326 -15.05 -39.11 16.90
C TYR A 326 -15.86 -39.57 18.13
N LYS A 327 -16.36 -38.63 18.94
CA LYS A 327 -17.29 -38.94 20.06
C LYS A 327 -18.60 -39.55 19.60
N SER A 328 -19.13 -39.19 18.42
CA SER A 328 -20.35 -39.79 17.86
C SER A 328 -20.15 -41.17 17.25
N GLN A 329 -18.90 -41.57 16.96
CA GLN A 329 -18.56 -42.92 16.47
C GLN A 329 -18.32 -43.93 17.62
N GLU A 330 -18.32 -43.48 18.88
CA GLU A 330 -18.22 -44.38 20.03
C GLU A 330 -19.51 -45.21 20.18
N PRO A 331 -19.42 -46.53 20.46
CA PRO A 331 -20.58 -47.43 20.47
C PRO A 331 -21.72 -47.02 21.42
N ASN A 332 -21.41 -46.23 22.45
CA ASN A 332 -22.34 -45.80 23.50
C ASN A 332 -22.63 -44.29 23.49
N SER A 333 -22.29 -43.58 22.41
CA SER A 333 -22.47 -42.14 22.33
C SER A 333 -23.94 -41.73 22.33
N LYS A 334 -24.30 -40.73 23.13
CA LYS A 334 -25.64 -40.12 23.16
C LYS A 334 -25.77 -38.86 22.29
N VAL A 335 -24.74 -38.57 21.51
CA VAL A 335 -24.67 -37.37 20.68
C VAL A 335 -25.52 -37.59 19.41
N PRO A 336 -26.52 -36.75 19.10
CA PRO A 336 -27.41 -36.94 17.94
C PRO A 336 -26.63 -36.92 16.61
N GLN A 337 -26.86 -37.84 15.68
CA GLN A 337 -26.25 -37.77 14.34
C GLN A 337 -26.81 -36.57 13.56
N PHE A 338 -25.96 -35.58 13.26
CA PHE A 338 -26.25 -34.52 12.30
C PHE A 338 -25.91 -35.01 10.88
N THR A 339 -26.76 -34.69 9.90
CA THR A 339 -26.45 -34.83 8.47
C THR A 339 -25.47 -33.74 8.03
N PHE A 340 -24.17 -33.91 8.37
CA PHE A 340 -23.09 -33.17 7.71
C PHE A 340 -22.77 -33.86 6.37
N GLY A 341 -22.95 -33.18 5.24
CA GLY A 341 -22.81 -33.89 3.96
C GLY A 341 -22.79 -33.10 2.66
N GLU A 342 -22.81 -31.76 2.64
CA GLU A 342 -22.49 -31.06 1.39
C GLU A 342 -20.97 -30.95 1.24
N ARG A 343 -20.41 -31.78 0.36
CA ARG A 343 -19.00 -31.67 -0.05
C ARG A 343 -18.84 -30.37 -0.84
N ARG A 344 -18.40 -29.32 -0.16
CA ARG A 344 -18.08 -28.04 -0.81
C ARG A 344 -16.76 -28.13 -1.57
N THR A 345 -16.75 -27.57 -2.76
CA THR A 345 -15.62 -27.48 -3.67
C THR A 345 -15.25 -26.01 -3.90
N VAL A 346 -14.13 -25.75 -4.56
CA VAL A 346 -13.76 -24.38 -4.95
C VAL A 346 -14.84 -23.69 -5.80
N ASP A 347 -15.65 -24.46 -6.53
CA ASP A 347 -16.71 -23.93 -7.40
C ASP A 347 -17.87 -23.30 -6.62
N ASP A 348 -17.97 -23.59 -5.32
CA ASP A 348 -19.00 -23.04 -4.43
C ASP A 348 -18.63 -21.64 -3.88
N ILE A 349 -17.40 -21.17 -4.09
CA ILE A 349 -16.93 -19.86 -3.61
C ILE A 349 -17.54 -18.74 -4.46
N SER A 350 -18.46 -17.95 -3.91
CA SER A 350 -19.19 -16.92 -4.68
C SER A 350 -18.29 -15.78 -5.19
N ASP A 351 -17.29 -15.37 -4.40
CA ASP A 351 -16.32 -14.36 -4.80
C ASP A 351 -15.38 -14.92 -5.89
N LYS A 352 -15.41 -14.31 -7.07
CA LYS A 352 -14.66 -14.78 -8.25
C LYS A 352 -13.15 -14.70 -8.05
N THR A 353 -12.67 -13.70 -7.31
CA THR A 353 -11.25 -13.48 -7.04
C THR A 353 -10.75 -14.52 -6.06
N VAL A 354 -11.45 -14.69 -4.94
CA VAL A 354 -11.13 -15.71 -3.93
C VAL A 354 -11.22 -17.10 -4.56
N ARG A 355 -12.26 -17.37 -5.36
CA ARG A 355 -12.39 -18.62 -6.13
C ARG A 355 -11.16 -18.86 -6.99
N ALA A 356 -10.74 -17.88 -7.79
CA ALA A 356 -9.61 -18.04 -8.70
C ALA A 356 -8.28 -18.32 -7.96
N LEU A 357 -8.06 -17.70 -6.81
CA LEU A 357 -6.88 -17.95 -5.97
C LEU A 357 -6.96 -19.31 -5.28
N ALA A 358 -8.15 -19.68 -4.77
CA ALA A 358 -8.41 -20.99 -4.20
C ALA A 358 -8.21 -22.12 -5.22
N THR A 359 -8.67 -21.93 -6.47
CA THR A 359 -8.40 -22.83 -7.59
C THR A 359 -6.90 -22.92 -7.87
N ALA A 360 -6.16 -21.81 -7.88
CA ALA A 360 -4.70 -21.82 -8.08
C ALA A 360 -3.92 -22.47 -6.92
N TRP A 361 -4.53 -22.60 -5.74
CA TRP A 361 -3.97 -23.36 -4.62
C TRP A 361 -4.24 -24.87 -4.75
N VAL A 362 -5.49 -25.26 -5.06
CA VAL A 362 -5.89 -26.68 -5.15
C VAL A 362 -5.43 -27.33 -6.45
N HIS A 363 -5.43 -26.57 -7.53
CA HIS A 363 -5.00 -26.97 -8.86
C HIS A 363 -3.93 -26.00 -9.36
N PRO A 364 -2.72 -26.02 -8.74
CA PRO A 364 -1.69 -25.06 -9.07
C PRO A 364 -1.23 -25.24 -10.53
N PRO A 365 -1.14 -24.16 -11.34
CA PRO A 365 -0.38 -24.21 -12.58
C PRO A 365 1.02 -24.79 -12.34
N LYS A 366 1.48 -25.62 -13.28
CA LYS A 366 2.81 -26.19 -13.25
C LYS A 366 3.85 -25.08 -13.43
N LEU A 367 4.54 -24.72 -12.35
CA LEU A 367 5.64 -23.76 -12.39
C LEU A 367 6.88 -24.41 -13.02
N SER A 368 7.60 -23.65 -13.86
CA SER A 368 8.89 -24.10 -14.37
C SER A 368 9.96 -24.07 -13.26
N PRO A 369 11.06 -24.84 -13.38
CA PRO A 369 12.18 -24.75 -12.46
C PRO A 369 12.75 -23.33 -12.32
N GLU A 370 12.76 -22.55 -13.40
CA GLU A 370 13.19 -21.15 -13.40
C GLU A 370 12.25 -20.27 -12.58
N VAL A 371 10.93 -20.46 -12.69
CA VAL A 371 9.96 -19.70 -11.90
C VAL A 371 10.01 -20.06 -10.42
N ILE A 372 10.22 -21.34 -10.09
CA ILE A 372 10.44 -21.76 -8.70
C ILE A 372 11.73 -21.12 -8.16
N ALA A 373 12.82 -21.17 -8.93
CA ALA A 373 14.09 -20.57 -8.56
C ALA A 373 13.99 -19.04 -8.39
N PHE A 374 13.20 -18.37 -9.23
CA PHE A 374 12.90 -16.94 -9.12
C PHE A 374 12.29 -16.60 -7.77
N PHE A 375 11.19 -17.26 -7.40
CA PHE A 375 10.54 -17.04 -6.12
C PHE A 375 11.46 -17.38 -4.95
N ASP A 376 12.15 -18.53 -5.01
CA ASP A 376 13.02 -19.00 -3.93
C ASP A 376 14.15 -18.02 -3.63
N ASN A 377 14.73 -17.38 -4.65
CA ASN A 377 15.97 -16.60 -4.50
C ASN A 377 15.80 -15.08 -4.50
N PHE A 378 14.68 -14.55 -5.02
CA PHE A 378 14.56 -13.10 -5.30
C PHE A 378 13.26 -12.47 -4.82
N VAL A 379 12.16 -13.21 -4.70
CA VAL A 379 10.86 -12.64 -4.29
C VAL A 379 10.71 -12.74 -2.78
N HIS A 380 10.75 -11.61 -2.08
CA HIS A 380 10.64 -11.56 -0.63
C HIS A 380 9.18 -11.65 -0.18
N ASN A 381 9.00 -12.07 1.07
CA ASN A 381 7.70 -12.17 1.71
C ASN A 381 7.54 -11.11 2.79
N THR A 382 6.51 -10.27 2.68
CA THR A 382 6.22 -9.23 3.69
C THR A 382 5.14 -9.62 4.69
N ILE A 383 4.73 -10.89 4.73
CA ILE A 383 3.80 -11.38 5.75
C ILE A 383 4.46 -11.30 7.12
N THR A 384 3.95 -10.38 7.95
CA THR A 384 4.35 -10.25 9.36
C THR A 384 3.36 -10.98 10.26
N ARG A 385 3.75 -11.28 11.52
CA ARG A 385 2.79 -11.77 12.53
C ARG A 385 1.59 -10.83 12.71
N LEU A 386 1.79 -9.51 12.56
CA LEU A 386 0.70 -8.54 12.61
C LEU A 386 -0.27 -8.71 11.43
N ASN A 387 0.20 -9.08 10.24
CA ASN A 387 -0.68 -9.36 9.10
C ASN A 387 -1.58 -10.57 9.36
N ASN A 388 -1.01 -11.66 9.88
CA ASN A 388 -1.78 -12.88 10.19
C ASN A 388 -2.87 -12.61 11.25
N VAL A 389 -2.56 -11.78 12.26
CA VAL A 389 -3.57 -11.38 13.25
C VAL A 389 -4.64 -10.45 12.66
N ALA A 390 -4.26 -9.54 11.73
CA ALA A 390 -5.17 -8.55 11.14
C ALA A 390 -6.14 -9.13 10.11
N LEU A 391 -5.63 -9.99 9.23
CA LEU A 391 -6.34 -10.48 8.04
C LEU A 391 -6.69 -11.97 8.14
N GLY A 392 -6.34 -12.61 9.26
CA GLY A 392 -6.44 -14.05 9.44
C GLY A 392 -5.45 -14.82 8.58
N ASP A 393 -5.56 -16.14 8.63
CA ASP A 393 -4.66 -17.04 7.91
C ASP A 393 -4.81 -16.96 6.38
N GLY A 394 -5.84 -16.27 5.85
CA GLY A 394 -6.16 -16.17 4.42
C GLY A 394 -5.56 -14.98 3.67
N VAL A 395 -4.57 -14.29 4.23
CA VAL A 395 -4.01 -13.04 3.67
C VAL A 395 -3.51 -13.15 2.21
N PHE A 396 -3.03 -14.32 1.78
CA PHE A 396 -2.59 -14.57 0.40
C PHE A 396 -3.75 -14.96 -0.55
N MET A 397 -4.96 -15.17 -0.04
CA MET A 397 -6.19 -15.39 -0.83
C MET A 397 -6.95 -14.10 -1.11
N GLN A 398 -6.29 -12.95 -0.91
CA GLN A 398 -6.84 -11.63 -1.17
C GLN A 398 -5.92 -10.89 -2.13
N LEU A 399 -6.51 -10.02 -2.94
CA LEU A 399 -5.73 -9.06 -3.72
C LEU A 399 -5.41 -7.85 -2.85
N ARG A 400 -4.30 -7.21 -3.19
CA ARG A 400 -3.95 -5.92 -2.61
C ARG A 400 -5.05 -4.91 -2.91
N GLU A 401 -5.49 -4.22 -1.86
CA GLU A 401 -6.47 -3.15 -1.96
C GLU A 401 -5.86 -1.93 -2.67
N ILE A 402 -6.61 -1.38 -3.62
CA ILE A 402 -6.29 -0.11 -4.28
C ILE A 402 -7.12 0.96 -3.58
N GLU A 403 -6.46 1.98 -3.04
CA GLU A 403 -7.09 3.12 -2.41
C GLU A 403 -7.70 4.01 -3.51
N GLU A 404 -9.03 4.16 -3.47
CA GLU A 404 -9.79 4.81 -4.53
C GLU A 404 -10.78 5.88 -4.02
N LYS A 405 -10.33 7.01 -3.48
CA LYS A 405 -11.27 8.14 -3.31
C LYS A 405 -11.33 9.00 -4.58
N GLY A 406 -12.42 8.88 -5.34
CA GLY A 406 -12.68 9.75 -6.49
C GLY A 406 -12.85 11.22 -6.11
N TRP A 407 -12.69 12.14 -7.08
CA TRP A 407 -12.79 13.60 -6.93
C TRP A 407 -14.03 14.09 -6.13
N MET A 408 -15.19 13.44 -6.28
CA MET A 408 -16.42 13.76 -5.52
C MET A 408 -16.32 13.40 -4.03
N ALA A 409 -15.69 12.27 -3.68
CA ALA A 409 -15.43 11.91 -2.29
C ALA A 409 -14.46 12.91 -1.64
N ARG A 410 -13.49 13.43 -2.42
CA ARG A 410 -12.49 14.43 -1.99
C ARG A 410 -13.12 15.78 -1.64
N GLN A 411 -14.10 16.25 -2.41
CA GLN A 411 -14.85 17.47 -2.06
C GLN A 411 -15.69 17.30 -0.79
N THR A 412 -16.34 16.14 -0.64
CA THR A 412 -17.23 15.86 0.49
C THR A 412 -16.46 15.77 1.81
N ASP A 413 -15.27 15.16 1.80
CA ASP A 413 -14.40 15.08 2.98
C ASP A 413 -13.81 16.45 3.34
N THR A 414 -13.42 17.27 2.35
CA THR A 414 -12.94 18.65 2.58
C THR A 414 -14.03 19.54 3.19
N ALA A 415 -15.28 19.41 2.72
CA ALA A 415 -16.42 20.11 3.27
C ALA A 415 -16.75 19.64 4.70
N LYS A 416 -16.69 18.33 4.96
CA LYS A 416 -16.89 17.76 6.31
C LYS A 416 -15.81 18.19 7.29
N ASP A 417 -14.55 18.23 6.88
CA ASP A 417 -13.44 18.69 7.72
C ASP A 417 -13.53 20.19 8.00
N TYR A 418 -13.97 21.00 7.02
CA TYR A 418 -14.27 22.42 7.24
C TYR A 418 -15.38 22.61 8.27
N VAL A 419 -16.51 21.91 8.11
CA VAL A 419 -17.64 21.96 9.06
C VAL A 419 -17.23 21.49 10.45
N LYS A 420 -16.43 20.42 10.55
CA LYS A 420 -15.93 19.90 11.82
C LYS A 420 -14.97 20.86 12.52
N LYS A 421 -14.13 21.57 11.75
CA LYS A 421 -13.20 22.59 12.28
C LYS A 421 -13.95 23.82 12.78
N VAL A 422 -15.00 24.24 12.07
CA VAL A 422 -15.91 25.32 12.50
C VAL A 422 -16.64 24.92 13.78
N LEU A 423 -17.26 23.74 13.81
CA LEU A 423 -17.98 23.24 15.00
C LEU A 423 -17.05 23.00 16.20
N GLY A 424 -15.82 22.55 15.96
CA GLY A 424 -14.79 22.39 17.00
C GLY A 424 -14.38 23.73 17.63
N ASN A 425 -14.25 24.79 16.82
CA ASN A 425 -13.97 26.13 17.33
C ASN A 425 -15.15 26.70 18.13
N VAL A 426 -16.40 26.46 17.69
CA VAL A 426 -17.60 26.87 18.42
C VAL A 426 -17.71 26.15 19.78
N SER A 427 -17.48 24.83 19.80
CA SER A 427 -17.51 24.05 21.04
C SER A 427 -16.41 24.46 22.02
N LYS A 428 -15.22 24.84 21.52
CA LYS A 428 -14.12 25.34 22.33
C LYS A 428 -14.46 26.71 22.95
N ASN A 429 -15.01 27.63 22.16
CA ASN A 429 -15.44 28.94 22.65
C ASN A 429 -16.54 28.83 23.72
N ILE A 430 -17.46 27.86 23.59
CA ILE A 430 -18.50 27.61 24.60
C ILE A 430 -17.89 27.07 25.90
N LYS A 431 -16.90 26.15 25.80
CA LYS A 431 -16.19 25.63 26.98
C LYS A 431 -15.35 26.70 27.67
N ASP A 432 -14.63 27.50 26.90
CA ASP A 432 -13.79 28.57 27.44
C ASP A 432 -14.66 29.62 28.16
N ALA A 433 -15.85 29.94 27.63
CA ALA A 433 -16.83 30.81 28.29
C ALA A 433 -17.45 30.19 29.56
N GLN A 434 -17.72 28.88 29.55
CA GLN A 434 -18.21 28.16 30.73
C GLN A 434 -17.15 28.08 31.83
N ASP A 435 -15.89 27.80 31.48
CA ASP A 435 -14.78 27.73 32.43
C ASP A 435 -14.42 29.11 32.99
N GLU A 436 -14.59 30.18 32.21
CA GLU A 436 -14.45 31.56 32.67
C GLU A 436 -15.59 31.96 33.62
N TYR A 437 -16.85 31.59 33.31
CA TYR A 437 -17.99 31.78 34.21
C TYR A 437 -17.79 31.03 35.53
N VAL A 438 -17.38 29.76 35.48
CA VAL A 438 -17.06 28.96 36.67
C VAL A 438 -15.92 29.60 37.45
N ARG A 439 -14.86 30.09 36.80
CA ARG A 439 -13.79 30.82 37.48
C ARG A 439 -14.29 32.07 38.19
N GLN A 440 -15.10 32.91 37.54
CA GLN A 440 -15.64 34.14 38.14
C GLN A 440 -16.55 33.85 39.35
N VAL A 441 -17.35 32.78 39.28
CA VAL A 441 -18.17 32.31 40.40
C VAL A 441 -17.31 31.77 41.54
N THR A 442 -16.28 30.98 41.23
CA THR A 442 -15.43 30.33 42.27
C THR A 442 -14.42 31.30 42.89
N SER A 443 -14.01 32.35 42.18
CA SER A 443 -13.11 33.41 42.69
C SER A 443 -13.84 34.50 43.47
N GLY A 444 -15.15 34.37 43.69
CA GLY A 444 -15.96 35.33 44.46
C GLY A 444 -16.07 36.72 43.82
N GLN A 445 -15.84 36.84 42.51
CA GLN A 445 -15.87 38.12 41.80
C GLN A 445 -17.25 38.50 41.26
N ILE A 446 -18.29 37.67 41.50
CA ILE A 446 -19.68 38.00 41.16
C ILE A 446 -20.44 38.37 42.45
N PRO A 447 -21.01 39.58 42.56
CA PRO A 447 -21.81 39.96 43.71
C PRO A 447 -23.07 39.07 43.79
N HIS A 448 -23.30 38.44 44.94
CA HIS A 448 -24.58 37.79 45.22
C HIS A 448 -25.69 38.85 45.25
N GLY A 449 -26.47 38.92 44.18
CA GLY A 449 -27.68 39.74 44.17
C GLY A 449 -28.29 39.91 42.78
N ALA A 450 -29.13 38.97 42.36
CA ALA A 450 -30.35 39.27 41.62
C ALA A 450 -31.28 38.05 41.61
N SER A 451 -32.46 38.27 42.17
CA SER A 451 -33.63 37.41 42.35
C SER A 451 -34.04 36.61 41.12
N MET A 452 -34.53 35.37 41.34
CA MET A 452 -35.57 34.79 40.49
C MET A 452 -36.80 35.70 40.56
N GLY A 453 -37.24 36.22 39.43
CA GLY A 453 -38.43 37.06 39.30
C GLY A 453 -38.75 37.28 37.83
N ASP A 454 -40.00 37.00 37.47
CA ASP A 454 -40.67 37.29 36.19
C ASP A 454 -40.27 36.48 34.94
N LEU A 455 -40.91 35.32 34.81
CA LEU A 455 -41.39 34.83 33.51
C LEU A 455 -42.84 35.31 33.33
N SER A 456 -43.03 36.47 32.68
CA SER A 456 -44.31 36.89 32.11
C SER A 456 -44.11 37.79 30.88
N GLY A 457 -44.57 37.32 29.70
CA GLY A 457 -44.89 38.07 28.46
C GLY A 457 -43.74 38.84 27.78
N ASP A 458 -43.49 38.80 26.47
CA ASP A 458 -44.30 38.45 25.29
C ASP A 458 -43.46 37.71 24.24
#